data_AF-A0A087G0E4-F1
#
_entry.id   AF-A0A087G0E4-F1
#
_cell.length_a   1.000
_cell.length_b   1.000
_cell.length_c   1.000
_cell.angle_alpha   90.00
_cell.angle_beta   90.00
_cell.angle_gamma   90.00
#
_symmetry.space_group_name_H-M   'P 1'
#
loop_
_entity.id
_entity.type
_entity.pdbx_description
1 polymer ?
#
loop_
_entity_poly.entity_id
_entity_poly.type
_entity_poly.pdbx_seq_one_letter_code
_entity_poly.pdbx_strand_id
1 'polypeptide(L)'
;VTGGVGFGGVTMGGVGIGGVTTGGVGVGGVTTGGVGVGGATTGGVGFGGVTIGGVGFGGVTTGGVGCGGVTTGGVGCGGGTTGGVGCGGDRTGGVGVGGVIT
;
A
#
# COMPACT_ATOMS: atom_id res chain seq x y z
N VAL A 1 16.20 -15.08 -6.23
CA VAL A 1 15.84 -16.50 -6.03
C VAL A 1 14.45 -16.76 -6.58
N THR A 2 14.22 -17.89 -7.25
CA THR A 2 12.88 -18.31 -7.69
C THR A 2 12.37 -19.36 -6.71
N GLY A 3 11.35 -19.04 -5.93
CA GLY A 3 10.86 -19.90 -4.84
C GLY A 3 11.90 -20.07 -3.72
N GLY A 4 11.78 -19.27 -2.66
CA GLY A 4 12.69 -19.31 -1.51
C GLY A 4 12.77 -17.98 -0.76
N VAL A 5 13.67 -17.91 0.23
CA VAL A 5 13.95 -16.67 0.99
C VAL A 5 15.23 -16.02 0.46
N GLY A 6 15.19 -14.73 0.13
CA GLY A 6 16.33 -13.95 -0.36
C GLY A 6 16.55 -12.67 0.44
N PHE A 7 17.82 -12.23 0.52
CA PHE A 7 18.23 -11.02 1.25
C PHE A 7 18.96 -10.06 0.31
N GLY A 8 18.56 -8.79 0.29
CA GLY A 8 19.25 -7.70 -0.44
C GLY A 8 19.27 -7.81 -1.96
N GLY A 9 18.53 -8.75 -2.55
CA GLY A 9 18.53 -9.03 -3.99
C GLY A 9 17.12 -9.15 -4.58
N VAL A 10 17.03 -9.71 -5.79
CA VAL A 10 15.75 -9.94 -6.50
C VAL A 10 15.19 -11.32 -6.17
N THR A 11 13.92 -11.38 -5.78
CA THR A 11 13.17 -12.60 -5.46
C THR A 11 11.91 -12.71 -6.30
N MET A 12 11.66 -13.88 -6.89
CA MET A 12 10.49 -14.19 -7.71
C MET A 12 9.69 -15.32 -7.04
N GLY A 13 8.42 -15.08 -6.73
CA GLY A 13 7.52 -16.09 -6.16
C GLY A 13 7.93 -16.61 -4.76
N GLY A 14 8.64 -15.79 -3.97
CA GLY A 14 9.20 -16.17 -2.67
C GLY A 14 9.15 -15.03 -1.66
N VAL A 15 9.97 -15.13 -0.60
CA VAL A 15 10.09 -14.10 0.43
C VAL A 15 11.39 -13.31 0.22
N GLY A 16 11.32 -12.00 0.05
CA GLY A 16 12.47 -11.11 -0.07
C GLY A 16 12.59 -10.15 1.10
N ILE A 17 13.80 -9.95 1.62
CA ILE A 17 14.07 -9.00 2.71
C ILE A 17 15.08 -7.96 2.24
N GLY A 18 14.72 -6.68 2.31
CA GLY A 18 15.57 -5.54 1.93
C GLY A 18 15.91 -5.47 0.44
N GLY A 19 15.15 -6.15 -0.43
CA GLY A 19 15.39 -6.24 -1.87
C GLY A 19 14.13 -6.03 -2.70
N VAL A 20 14.13 -6.55 -3.93
CA VAL A 20 12.96 -6.48 -4.83
C VAL A 20 12.29 -7.85 -4.88
N THR A 21 10.97 -7.88 -4.69
CA THR A 21 10.17 -9.11 -4.73
C THR A 21 9.06 -9.00 -5.77
N THR A 22 8.87 -10.01 -6.61
CA THR A 22 7.76 -10.08 -7.56
C THR A 22 6.93 -11.32 -7.30
N GLY A 23 5.61 -11.17 -7.16
CA GLY A 23 4.67 -12.28 -6.97
C GLY A 23 4.84 -13.03 -5.65
N GLY A 24 5.32 -12.36 -4.60
CA GLY A 24 5.65 -12.97 -3.31
C GLY A 24 5.51 -12.01 -2.13
N VAL A 25 6.25 -12.25 -1.05
CA VAL A 25 6.23 -11.40 0.16
C VAL A 25 7.53 -10.62 0.29
N GLY A 26 7.48 -9.30 0.32
CA GLY A 26 8.65 -8.44 0.53
C GLY A 26 8.61 -7.72 1.88
N VAL A 27 9.75 -7.64 2.56
CA VAL A 27 9.90 -6.92 3.83
C VAL A 27 10.99 -5.86 3.69
N GLY A 28 10.67 -4.59 3.97
CA GLY A 28 11.61 -3.47 3.93
C GLY A 28 12.18 -3.16 2.55
N GLY A 29 11.49 -3.58 1.47
CA GLY A 29 11.95 -3.46 0.09
C GLY A 29 10.82 -3.11 -0.88
N VAL A 30 11.02 -3.39 -2.16
CA VAL A 30 10.01 -3.16 -3.22
C VAL A 30 9.30 -4.48 -3.52
N THR A 31 7.97 -4.46 -3.59
CA THR A 31 7.15 -5.64 -3.91
C THR A 31 6.21 -5.34 -5.07
N THR A 32 6.15 -6.22 -6.07
CA THR A 32 5.23 -6.10 -7.21
C THR A 32 4.30 -7.31 -7.26
N GLY A 33 2.98 -7.10 -7.29
CA GLY A 33 1.98 -8.17 -7.42
C GLY A 33 1.95 -9.14 -6.24
N GLY A 34 2.23 -8.66 -5.02
CA GLY A 34 2.37 -9.49 -3.82
C GLY A 34 2.08 -8.73 -2.53
N VAL A 35 2.66 -9.17 -1.41
CA VAL A 35 2.48 -8.55 -0.09
C VAL A 35 3.76 -7.84 0.34
N GLY A 36 3.69 -6.54 0.61
CA GLY A 36 4.81 -5.72 1.08
C GLY A 36 4.63 -5.28 2.53
N VAL A 37 5.69 -5.32 3.34
CA VAL A 37 5.70 -4.81 4.72
C VAL A 37 6.83 -3.80 4.90
N GLY A 38 6.50 -2.58 5.33
CA GLY A 38 7.47 -1.51 5.62
C GLY A 38 8.24 -1.01 4.39
N GLY A 39 7.70 -1.21 3.20
CA GLY A 39 8.35 -0.88 1.92
C GLY A 39 7.38 -0.36 0.87
N ALA A 40 7.78 -0.40 -0.40
CA ALA A 40 6.93 -0.01 -1.52
C ALA A 40 6.23 -1.23 -2.13
N THR A 41 4.94 -1.12 -2.43
CA THR A 41 4.12 -2.21 -2.97
C THR A 41 3.35 -1.72 -4.20
N THR A 42 3.42 -2.44 -5.32
CA THR A 42 2.68 -2.10 -6.55
C THR A 42 1.76 -3.25 -6.93
N GLY A 43 0.47 -2.95 -7.13
CA GLY A 43 -0.54 -3.94 -7.56
C GLY A 43 -0.77 -5.07 -6.56
N GLY A 44 -0.59 -4.79 -5.25
CA GLY A 44 -0.61 -5.79 -4.19
C GLY A 44 -1.11 -5.23 -2.86
N VAL A 45 -0.76 -5.90 -1.75
CA VAL A 45 -1.15 -5.49 -0.39
C VAL A 45 0.06 -4.96 0.37
N GLY A 46 0.00 -3.72 0.84
CA GLY A 46 1.09 -3.07 1.59
C GLY A 46 0.72 -2.76 3.04
N PHE A 47 1.67 -2.95 3.95
CA PHE A 47 1.53 -2.60 5.38
C PHE A 47 2.62 -1.61 5.80
N GLY A 48 2.24 -0.47 6.36
CA GLY A 48 3.15 0.52 6.95
C GLY A 48 4.13 1.17 5.96
N GLY A 49 3.79 1.18 4.66
CA GLY A 49 4.64 1.69 3.60
C GLY A 49 3.85 2.38 2.48
N VAL A 50 4.38 2.39 1.27
CA VAL A 50 3.71 2.99 0.10
C VAL A 50 3.06 1.90 -0.73
N THR A 51 1.81 2.07 -1.12
CA THR A 51 1.05 1.15 -1.97
C THR A 51 0.51 1.88 -3.21
N ILE A 52 0.71 1.33 -4.39
CA ILE A 52 0.23 1.88 -5.66
C ILE A 52 -0.68 0.86 -6.33
N GLY A 53 -1.92 1.24 -6.65
CA GLY A 53 -2.88 0.40 -7.36
C GLY A 53 -3.28 -0.87 -6.61
N GLY A 54 -3.31 -0.83 -5.27
CA GLY A 54 -3.53 -1.98 -4.41
C GLY A 54 -4.21 -1.63 -3.09
N VAL A 55 -4.01 -2.46 -2.06
CA VAL A 55 -4.59 -2.25 -0.72
C VAL A 55 -3.49 -1.89 0.27
N GLY A 56 -3.59 -0.73 0.92
CA GLY A 56 -2.60 -0.25 1.89
C GLY A 56 -3.17 -0.09 3.30
N PHE A 57 -2.38 -0.46 4.31
CA PHE A 57 -2.73 -0.30 5.72
C PHE A 57 -1.68 0.54 6.45
N GLY A 58 -2.11 1.60 7.13
CA GLY A 58 -1.24 2.42 8.00
C GLY A 58 -0.12 3.18 7.28
N GLY A 59 -0.24 3.38 5.98
CA GLY A 59 0.77 4.03 5.13
C GLY A 59 0.14 4.93 4.06
N VAL A 60 0.84 5.09 2.94
CA VAL A 60 0.36 5.90 1.81
C VAL A 60 -0.18 4.97 0.71
N THR A 61 -1.37 5.25 0.20
CA THR A 61 -2.00 4.50 -0.88
C THR A 61 -2.36 5.43 -2.04
N THR A 62 -1.99 5.07 -3.26
CA THR A 62 -2.34 5.82 -4.47
C THR A 62 -3.13 4.94 -5.44
N GLY A 63 -4.30 5.40 -5.87
CA GLY A 63 -5.13 4.71 -6.86
C GLY A 63 -5.68 3.36 -6.38
N GLY A 64 -5.89 3.20 -5.08
CA GLY A 64 -6.28 1.94 -4.45
C GLY A 64 -7.13 2.12 -3.19
N VAL A 65 -7.13 1.13 -2.30
CA VAL A 65 -7.87 1.17 -1.04
C VAL A 65 -6.90 1.35 0.13
N GLY A 66 -7.06 2.42 0.90
CA GLY A 66 -6.21 2.72 2.05
C GLY A 66 -6.98 2.73 3.37
N CYS A 67 -6.42 2.13 4.42
CA CYS A 67 -6.99 2.10 5.76
C CYS A 67 -6.02 2.65 6.80
N GLY A 68 -6.45 3.62 7.60
CA GLY A 68 -5.68 4.19 8.72
C GLY A 68 -4.43 4.98 8.29
N GLY A 69 -4.40 5.45 7.04
CA GLY A 69 -3.28 6.19 6.46
C GLY A 69 -3.73 7.24 5.46
N VAL A 70 -2.86 7.63 4.53
CA VAL A 70 -3.18 8.62 3.49
C VAL A 70 -3.57 7.90 2.21
N THR A 71 -4.69 8.29 1.59
CA THR A 71 -5.16 7.75 0.31
C THR A 71 -5.32 8.86 -0.72
N THR A 72 -4.78 8.66 -1.92
CA THR A 72 -4.92 9.60 -3.03
C THR A 72 -5.60 8.92 -4.22
N GLY A 73 -6.70 9.49 -4.70
CA GLY A 73 -7.40 9.03 -5.91
C GLY A 73 -7.99 7.62 -5.78
N GLY A 74 -8.49 7.26 -4.60
CA GLY A 74 -8.96 5.90 -4.29
C GLY A 74 -10.01 5.89 -3.19
N VAL A 75 -10.10 4.79 -2.44
CA VAL A 75 -11.01 4.65 -1.30
C VAL A 75 -10.23 4.68 0.01
N GLY A 76 -10.43 5.70 0.84
CA GLY A 76 -9.78 5.86 2.14
C GLY A 76 -10.72 5.58 3.32
N CYS A 77 -10.24 4.93 4.37
CA CYS A 77 -10.99 4.73 5.62
C CYS A 77 -10.15 5.08 6.86
N GLY A 78 -10.69 5.92 7.75
CA GLY A 78 -10.08 6.22 9.05
C GLY A 78 -8.76 7.00 8.98
N GLY A 79 -8.48 7.68 7.87
CA GLY A 79 -7.28 8.49 7.66
C GLY A 79 -7.52 9.61 6.64
N GLY A 80 -6.44 10.18 6.09
CA GLY A 80 -6.53 11.27 5.13
C GLY A 80 -6.90 10.78 3.73
N THR A 81 -7.86 11.43 3.06
CA THR A 81 -8.23 11.10 1.67
C THR A 81 -8.18 12.33 0.78
N THR A 82 -7.40 12.28 -0.29
CA THR A 82 -7.32 13.35 -1.31
C THR A 82 -7.87 12.84 -2.64
N GLY A 83 -9.07 13.30 -2.99
CA GLY A 83 -9.81 12.80 -4.14
C GLY A 83 -10.27 11.34 -3.98
N GLY A 84 -11.34 10.98 -4.70
CA GLY A 84 -11.95 9.65 -4.57
C GLY A 84 -13.04 9.61 -3.49
N VAL A 85 -13.10 8.50 -2.74
CA VAL A 85 -14.13 8.25 -1.72
C VAL A 85 -13.47 8.08 -0.36
N GLY A 86 -13.93 8.79 0.67
CA GLY A 86 -13.45 8.56 2.03
C GLY A 86 -14.57 8.18 3.01
N CYS A 87 -14.22 7.45 4.05
CA CYS A 87 -15.07 7.17 5.20
C CYS A 87 -14.32 7.42 6.51
N GLY A 88 -14.78 8.40 7.30
CA GLY A 88 -14.03 8.87 8.47
C GLY A 88 -12.68 9.52 8.12
N GLY A 89 -12.06 10.18 9.11
CA GLY A 89 -10.80 10.92 8.92
C GLY A 89 -10.96 12.25 8.17
N ASP A 90 -9.85 12.77 7.66
CA ASP A 90 -9.80 14.06 6.96
C ASP A 90 -9.92 13.85 5.45
N ARG A 91 -10.58 14.79 4.75
CA ARG A 91 -10.77 14.69 3.30
C ARG A 91 -10.62 16.01 2.58
N THR A 92 -9.94 15.95 1.44
CA THR A 92 -9.84 17.06 0.49
C THR A 92 -10.26 16.61 -0.90
N GLY A 93 -11.39 17.16 -1.36
CA GLY A 93 -12.04 16.76 -2.61
C GLY A 93 -12.65 15.34 -2.59
N GLY A 94 -13.49 15.05 -3.58
CA GLY A 94 -14.16 13.75 -3.73
C GLY A 94 -15.46 13.62 -2.91
N VAL A 95 -15.87 12.37 -2.65
CA VAL A 95 -17.11 12.00 -1.96
C VAL A 95 -16.79 11.44 -0.58
N GLY A 96 -17.61 11.73 0.42
CA GLY A 96 -17.32 11.31 1.79
C GLY A 96 -18.55 11.00 2.63
N VAL A 97 -18.37 10.05 3.56
CA VAL A 97 -19.31 9.80 4.66
C VAL A 97 -18.55 9.90 5.98
N GLY A 98 -18.90 10.89 6.79
CA GLY A 98 -18.21 11.18 8.05
C GLY A 98 -16.78 11.74 7.87
N GLY A 99 -16.28 12.37 8.94
CA GLY A 99 -14.96 13.01 8.98
C GLY A 99 -14.97 14.52 8.75
N VAL A 100 -13.78 15.12 8.77
CA VAL A 100 -13.59 16.57 8.52
C VAL A 100 -13.30 16.79 7.04
N ILE A 101 -14.00 17.75 6.43
CA ILE A 101 -13.79 18.13 5.03
C ILE A 101 -13.01 19.44 5.01
N THR A 102 -11.85 19.42 4.35
CA THR A 102 -11.01 20.59 4.09
C THR A 102 -10.90 20.79 2.59
#